data_AF-A0A966V2A8-F1
#
_entry.id   AF-A0A966V2A8-F1
#
_cell.length_a   1.000
_cell.length_b   1.000
_cell.length_c   1.000
_cell.angle_alpha   90.00
_cell.angle_beta   90.00
_cell.angle_gamma   90.00
#
_symmetry.space_group_name_H-M   'P 1'
#
loop_
_entity.id
_entity.type
_entity.pdbx_description
1 polymer ?
#
loop_
_entity_poly.entity_id
_entity_poly.type
_entity_poly.pdbx_seq_one_letter_code
_entity_poly.pdbx_strand_id
1 'polypeptide(L)'
;MSRAKAIIATISGLVVIIANWSGVSWSWDSTDYVAAGRSISKFKGSLDVSGLPMTVRPPGYPALIAVGEFVRLPTNLTLLAINVASAVVCALCIYAIVVRCASQASAAISAAFVALTPTMMWQTS
;
A
#
# COMPACT_ATOMS: atom_id res chain seq x y z
N MET A 1 -10.58 -14.14 -14.30
CA MET A 1 -9.59 -14.31 -13.22
C MET A 1 -9.70 -15.73 -12.68
N SER A 2 -8.59 -16.46 -12.49
CA SER A 2 -8.65 -17.83 -11.90
C SER A 2 -9.18 -17.76 -10.46
N ARG A 3 -9.96 -18.76 -10.02
CA ARG A 3 -10.54 -18.83 -8.66
C ARG A 3 -9.49 -18.62 -7.57
N ALA A 4 -8.30 -19.22 -7.73
CA ALA A 4 -7.20 -19.07 -6.78
C ALA A 4 -6.71 -17.61 -6.67
N LYS A 5 -6.60 -16.88 -7.79
CA LYS A 5 -6.20 -15.48 -7.80
C LYS A 5 -7.22 -14.59 -7.10
N ALA A 6 -8.52 -14.87 -7.28
CA ALA A 6 -9.59 -14.15 -6.61
C ALA A 6 -9.56 -14.35 -5.09
N ILE A 7 -9.35 -15.59 -4.64
CA ILE A 7 -9.21 -15.92 -3.22
C ILE A 7 -8.01 -15.19 -2.62
N ILE A 8 -6.84 -15.25 -3.27
CA ILE A 8 -5.61 -14.59 -2.79
C ILE A 8 -5.81 -13.07 -2.70
N ALA A 9 -6.37 -12.44 -3.72
CA ALA A 9 -6.64 -11.01 -3.71
C ALA A 9 -7.60 -10.63 -2.57
N THR A 10 -8.67 -11.40 -2.38
CA THR A 10 -9.66 -11.13 -1.33
C THR A 10 -9.05 -11.27 0.06
N ILE A 11 -8.32 -12.36 0.32
CA ILE A 11 -7.65 -12.58 1.62
C ILE A 11 -6.63 -11.49 1.89
N SER A 12 -5.78 -11.15 0.91
CA SER A 12 -4.75 -10.12 1.08
C SER A 12 -5.36 -8.75 1.39
N GLY A 13 -6.43 -8.37 0.70
CA GLY A 13 -7.13 -7.12 0.98
C GLY A 13 -7.78 -7.11 2.36
N LEU A 14 -8.49 -8.19 2.73
CA LEU A 14 -9.15 -8.31 4.03
C LEU A 14 -8.16 -8.26 5.19
N VAL A 15 -7.02 -8.95 5.07
CA VAL A 15 -5.97 -8.94 6.11
C VAL A 15 -5.45 -7.53 6.35
N VAL A 16 -5.19 -6.76 5.28
CA VAL A 16 -4.75 -5.35 5.42
C VAL A 16 -5.82 -4.48 6.06
N ILE A 17 -7.09 -4.65 5.67
CA ILE A 17 -8.22 -3.90 6.26
C ILE A 17 -8.33 -4.19 7.76
N ILE A 18 -8.29 -5.46 8.15
CA ILE A 18 -8.39 -5.88 9.55
C ILE A 18 -7.20 -5.34 10.35
N ALA A 19 -5.98 -5.43 9.81
CA ALA A 19 -4.79 -4.92 10.49
C ALA A 19 -4.78 -3.41 10.68
N ASN A 20 -5.48 -2.66 9.82
CA ASN A 20 -5.59 -1.20 9.89
C ASN A 20 -6.97 -0.74 10.44
N TRP A 21 -7.70 -1.61 11.13
CA TRP A 21 -9.05 -1.30 11.63
C TRP A 21 -9.07 -0.10 12.58
N SER A 22 -8.02 0.03 13.41
CA SER A 22 -7.84 1.17 14.32
C SER A 22 -7.29 2.43 13.63
N GLY A 23 -7.12 2.40 12.31
CA GLY A 23 -6.49 3.44 11.51
C GLY A 23 -5.09 3.05 11.02
N VAL A 24 -4.61 3.77 10.00
CA VAL A 24 -3.25 3.64 9.50
C VAL A 24 -2.31 4.37 10.47
N SER A 25 -1.32 3.67 11.05
CA SER A 25 -0.34 4.34 11.92
C SER A 25 0.53 5.31 11.15
N TRP A 26 0.97 6.33 11.87
CA TRP A 26 1.79 7.41 11.35
C TRP A 26 3.23 7.25 11.79
N SER A 27 4.13 7.31 10.82
CA SER A 27 5.55 7.54 11.04
C SER A 27 5.92 8.94 10.58
N TRP A 28 7.11 9.39 10.94
CA TRP A 28 7.69 10.65 10.44
C TRP A 28 7.77 10.65 8.89
N ASP A 29 8.07 9.49 8.31
CA ASP A 29 8.05 9.29 6.87
C ASP A 29 6.65 9.44 6.28
N SER A 30 5.63 8.92 6.98
CA SER A 30 4.22 9.02 6.55
C SER A 30 3.76 10.47 6.49
N THR A 31 4.19 11.31 7.45
CA THR A 31 3.87 12.74 7.43
C THR A 31 4.49 13.47 6.24
N ASP A 32 5.73 13.15 5.88
CA ASP A 32 6.39 13.71 4.68
C ASP A 32 5.67 13.32 3.39
N TYR A 33 5.31 12.04 3.24
CA TYR A 33 4.59 11.58 2.05
C TYR A 33 3.23 12.26 1.89
N VAL A 34 2.51 12.48 2.98
CA VAL A 34 1.20 13.15 2.97
C VAL A 34 1.34 14.64 2.67
N ALA A 35 2.34 15.32 3.26
CA ALA A 35 2.62 16.72 2.95
C ALA A 35 2.96 16.91 1.47
N ALA A 36 3.81 16.04 0.93
CA ALA A 36 4.15 16.01 -0.49
C ALA A 36 2.92 15.76 -1.38
N GLY A 37 2.06 14.81 -1.02
CA GLY A 37 0.81 14.55 -1.75
C GLY A 37 -0.13 15.75 -1.76
N ARG A 38 -0.29 16.43 -0.62
CA ARG A 38 -1.10 17.67 -0.50
C ARG A 38 -0.52 18.85 -1.26
N SER A 39 0.80 18.94 -1.35
CA SER A 39 1.45 19.97 -2.16
C SER A 39 1.24 19.72 -3.65
N ILE A 40 1.38 18.46 -4.09
CA ILE A 40 1.13 18.03 -5.46
C ILE A 40 -0.34 18.28 -5.86
N SER A 41 -1.31 17.94 -4.99
CA SER A 41 -2.74 18.16 -5.29
C SER A 41 -3.12 19.63 -5.45
N LYS A 42 -2.30 20.54 -4.92
CA LYS A 42 -2.42 22.00 -5.07
C LYS A 42 -1.54 22.58 -6.18
N PHE A 43 -0.96 21.73 -7.04
CA PHE A 43 -0.07 22.12 -8.14
C PHE A 43 1.19 22.88 -7.70
N LYS A 44 1.68 22.64 -6.47
CA LYS A 44 2.89 23.29 -5.92
C LYS A 44 4.17 22.45 -6.06
N GLY A 45 4.07 21.27 -6.67
CA GLY A 45 5.17 20.30 -6.74
C GLY A 45 5.29 19.45 -5.48
N SER A 46 6.30 18.58 -5.43
CA SER A 46 6.55 17.67 -4.30
C SER A 46 7.35 18.39 -3.21
N LEU A 47 6.64 18.90 -2.19
CA LEU A 47 7.23 19.61 -1.05
C LEU A 47 7.06 18.78 0.23
N ASP A 48 8.10 18.69 1.05
CA ASP A 48 8.07 18.00 2.34
C ASP A 48 7.26 18.78 3.40
N VAL A 49 7.20 18.26 4.65
CA VAL A 49 6.52 18.93 5.78
C VAL A 49 7.11 20.32 6.07
N SER A 50 8.39 20.55 5.75
CA SER A 50 9.08 21.82 5.95
C SER A 50 8.85 22.82 4.80
N GLY A 51 8.15 22.41 3.73
CA GLY A 51 7.90 23.23 2.55
C GLY A 51 9.07 23.28 1.57
N LEU A 52 10.09 22.43 1.73
CA LEU A 52 11.21 22.31 0.81
C LEU A 52 10.96 21.23 -0.24
N PRO A 53 11.55 21.33 -1.45
CA PRO A 53 11.45 20.27 -2.45
C PRO A 53 11.91 18.92 -1.90
N MET A 54 11.03 17.92 -1.95
CA MET A 54 11.34 16.58 -1.46
C MET A 54 12.27 15.86 -2.44
N THR A 55 13.54 15.69 -2.06
CA THR A 55 14.58 15.02 -2.87
C THR A 55 14.93 13.62 -2.39
N VAL A 56 14.63 13.31 -1.13
CA VAL A 56 15.01 12.04 -0.49
C VAL A 56 14.17 10.86 -1.02
N ARG A 57 12.91 11.11 -1.40
CA ARG A 57 11.94 10.06 -1.76
C ARG A 57 11.30 10.36 -3.11
N PRO A 58 11.14 9.35 -3.98
CA PRO A 58 10.51 9.55 -5.27
C PRO A 58 9.02 9.92 -5.12
N PRO A 59 8.47 10.75 -6.04
CA PRO A 59 7.11 11.29 -5.91
C PRO A 59 6.00 10.30 -6.23
N GLY A 60 6.30 9.02 -6.53
CA GLY A 60 5.30 8.02 -6.93
C GLY A 60 4.22 7.78 -5.86
N TYR A 61 4.62 7.52 -4.62
CA TYR A 61 3.68 7.34 -3.51
C TYR A 61 2.94 8.65 -3.14
N PRO A 62 3.62 9.82 -3.01
CA PRO A 62 2.95 11.12 -2.90
C PRO A 62 1.94 11.42 -4.00
N ALA A 63 2.21 11.04 -5.25
CA ALA A 63 1.29 11.27 -6.36
C ALA A 63 -0.01 10.47 -6.20
N LEU A 64 0.06 9.24 -5.70
CA LEU A 64 -1.15 8.45 -5.37
C LEU A 64 -1.95 9.09 -4.24
N ILE A 65 -1.28 9.63 -3.21
CA ILE A 65 -1.94 10.39 -2.13
C ILE A 65 -2.59 11.66 -2.69
N ALA A 66 -1.92 12.35 -3.61
CA ALA A 66 -2.43 13.57 -4.24
C ALA A 66 -3.76 13.33 -4.96
N VAL A 67 -3.95 12.16 -5.58
CA VAL A 67 -5.23 11.77 -6.20
C VAL A 67 -6.35 11.73 -5.17
N GLY A 68 -6.13 11.08 -4.02
CA GLY A 68 -7.12 11.01 -2.95
C GLY A 68 -7.45 12.38 -2.36
N GLU A 69 -6.44 13.22 -2.15
CA GLU A 69 -6.61 14.61 -1.71
C GLU A 69 -7.36 15.46 -2.75
N PHE A 70 -7.11 15.25 -4.05
CA PHE A 70 -7.79 15.96 -5.13
C PHE A 70 -9.30 15.67 -5.15
N VAL A 71 -9.69 14.42 -4.91
CA VAL A 71 -11.11 14.03 -4.78
C VAL A 71 -11.67 14.21 -3.36
N ARG A 72 -10.91 14.86 -2.46
CA ARG A 72 -11.28 15.18 -1.07
C ARG A 72 -11.62 13.95 -0.22
N LEU A 73 -10.97 12.82 -0.47
CA LEU A 73 -11.10 11.65 0.39
C LEU A 73 -10.34 11.85 1.71
N PRO A 74 -10.81 11.25 2.82
CA PRO A 74 -10.04 11.22 4.06
C PRO A 74 -8.64 10.62 3.83
N THR A 75 -7.61 11.25 4.39
CA THR A 75 -6.22 10.80 4.20
C THR A 75 -6.04 9.35 4.64
N ASN A 76 -6.59 8.96 5.80
CA ASN A 76 -6.54 7.57 6.28
C ASN A 76 -7.18 6.57 5.31
N LEU A 77 -8.29 6.93 4.67
CA LEU A 77 -8.97 6.06 3.69
C LEU A 77 -8.12 5.91 2.42
N THR A 78 -7.49 7.01 1.98
CA THR A 78 -6.59 7.01 0.82
C THR A 78 -5.38 6.12 1.08
N LEU A 79 -4.74 6.27 2.24
CA LEU A 79 -3.58 5.44 2.64
C LEU A 79 -3.98 3.97 2.75
N LEU A 80 -5.13 3.66 3.35
CA LEU A 80 -5.64 2.30 3.45
C LEU A 80 -5.88 1.69 2.06
N ALA A 81 -6.51 2.44 1.15
CA ALA A 81 -6.76 1.98 -0.21
C ALA A 81 -5.46 1.68 -0.97
N ILE A 82 -4.44 2.55 -0.84
CA ILE A 82 -3.12 2.33 -1.45
C ILE A 82 -2.45 1.08 -0.87
N ASN A 83 -2.52 0.88 0.46
CA ASN A 83 -1.94 -0.28 1.12
C ASN A 83 -2.63 -1.58 0.68
N VAL A 84 -3.97 -1.58 0.62
CA VAL A 84 -4.76 -2.73 0.13
C VAL A 84 -4.39 -3.05 -1.31
N ALA A 85 -4.37 -2.05 -2.19
CA ALA A 85 -3.99 -2.25 -3.60
C ALA A 85 -2.57 -2.81 -3.73
N SER A 86 -1.61 -2.25 -2.99
CA SER A 86 -0.21 -2.69 -3.01
C SER A 86 -0.07 -4.14 -2.54
N ALA A 87 -0.73 -4.50 -1.43
CA ALA A 87 -0.70 -5.86 -0.90
C ALA A 87 -1.32 -6.88 -1.88
N VAL A 88 -2.46 -6.55 -2.48
CA VAL A 88 -3.12 -7.39 -3.48
C VAL A 88 -2.23 -7.59 -4.70
N VAL A 89 -1.63 -6.52 -5.23
CA VAL A 89 -0.72 -6.59 -6.37
C VAL A 89 0.49 -7.46 -6.04
N CYS A 90 1.14 -7.26 -4.89
CA CYS A 90 2.27 -8.08 -4.46
C CYS A 90 1.91 -9.57 -4.35
N ALA A 91 0.80 -9.91 -3.69
CA ALA A 91 0.35 -11.29 -3.53
C ALA A 91 0.03 -11.96 -4.87
N LEU A 92 -0.63 -11.24 -5.79
CA LEU A 92 -0.93 -11.72 -7.14
C LEU A 92 0.33 -11.92 -7.98
N CYS A 93 1.29 -11.01 -7.90
CA CYS A 93 2.58 -11.11 -8.61
C CYS A 93 3.38 -12.32 -8.11
N ILE A 94 3.46 -12.52 -6.80
CA ILE A 94 4.16 -13.69 -6.23
C ILE A 94 3.48 -14.98 -6.66
N TYR A 95 2.16 -15.07 -6.57
CA TYR A 95 1.45 -16.25 -7.07
C TYR A 95 1.74 -16.51 -8.55
N ALA A 96 1.72 -15.46 -9.39
CA ALA A 96 1.96 -15.57 -10.83
C ALA A 96 3.39 -15.97 -11.20
N ILE A 97 4.38 -15.60 -10.39
CA ILE A 97 5.78 -16.01 -10.58
C ILE A 97 5.99 -17.43 -10.09
N VAL A 98 5.57 -17.76 -8.87
CA VAL A 98 5.85 -19.07 -8.25
C VAL A 98 5.15 -20.20 -8.99
N VAL A 99 3.94 -19.98 -9.53
CA VAL A 99 3.23 -21.00 -10.32
C VAL A 99 3.96 -21.38 -11.62
N ARG A 100 4.89 -20.53 -12.10
CA ARG A 100 5.73 -20.84 -13.27
C ARG A 100 6.95 -21.71 -12.93
N CYS A 101 7.37 -21.73 -11.67
CA CYS A 101 8.58 -22.41 -11.23
C CYS A 101 8.31 -23.62 -10.32
N ALA A 102 7.10 -23.72 -9.75
CA ALA A 102 6.75 -24.70 -8.74
C ALA A 102 5.27 -25.12 -8.84
N SER A 103 4.81 -25.90 -7.86
CA SER A 103 3.41 -26.34 -7.80
C SER A 103 2.43 -25.20 -7.45
N GLN A 104 1.16 -25.38 -7.81
CA GLN A 104 0.09 -24.44 -7.42
C GLN A 104 -0.06 -24.31 -5.89
N ALA A 105 0.21 -25.38 -5.14
CA ALA A 105 0.18 -25.37 -3.68
C ALA A 105 1.29 -24.48 -3.11
N SER A 106 2.52 -24.63 -3.60
CA SER A 106 3.66 -23.78 -3.20
C SER A 106 3.37 -22.30 -3.49
N ALA A 107 2.82 -21.99 -4.67
CA ALA A 107 2.43 -20.62 -5.03
C ALA A 107 1.38 -20.02 -4.09
N ALA A 108 0.37 -20.82 -3.70
CA ALA A 108 -0.65 -20.39 -2.76
C ALA A 108 -0.07 -20.12 -1.36
N ILE A 109 0.82 -20.99 -0.87
CA ILE A 109 1.50 -20.82 0.42
C ILE A 109 2.35 -19.55 0.41
N SER A 110 3.20 -19.35 -0.61
CA SER A 110 4.03 -18.15 -0.71
C SER A 110 3.20 -16.87 -0.76
N ALA A 111 2.11 -16.86 -1.53
CA ALA A 111 1.22 -15.70 -1.60
C ALA A 111 0.52 -15.44 -0.24
N ALA A 112 0.14 -16.48 0.49
CA ALA A 112 -0.45 -16.34 1.82
C ALA A 112 0.55 -15.76 2.83
N PHE A 113 1.81 -16.23 2.83
CA PHE A 113 2.87 -15.66 3.68
C PHE A 113 3.08 -14.16 3.39
N VAL A 114 3.11 -13.78 2.12
CA VAL A 114 3.28 -12.37 1.73
C VAL A 114 2.08 -11.53 2.13
N ALA A 115 0.86 -12.04 1.98
CA ALA A 115 -0.35 -11.36 2.40
C ALA A 115 -0.39 -11.09 3.92
N LEU A 116 0.21 -11.98 4.71
CA LEU A 116 0.33 -11.86 6.17
C LEU A 116 1.54 -11.03 6.61
N THR A 117 2.53 -10.81 5.73
CA THR A 117 3.76 -10.09 6.10
C THR A 117 3.50 -8.66 6.61
N PRO A 118 2.62 -7.84 6.00
CA PRO A 118 2.30 -6.50 6.52
C PRO A 118 1.78 -6.50 7.95
N THR A 119 1.09 -7.56 8.38
CA THR A 119 0.59 -7.66 9.76
C THR A 119 1.68 -8.12 10.73
N MET A 120 2.68 -8.86 10.24
CA MET A 120 3.81 -9.35 11.04
C MET A 120 4.96 -8.34 11.14
N MET A 121 5.17 -7.51 10.12
CA MET A 121 6.20 -6.47 10.11
C MET A 121 5.78 -5.20 10.86
N TRP A 122 4.55 -5.16 11.37
CA TRP A 122 4.12 -4.11 12.28
C TRP A 122 4.68 -4.37 13.68
N GLN A 123 5.95 -4.02 13.85
CA GLN A 123 6.61 -3.92 15.14
C GLN A 123 7.12 -2.49 15.30
N THR A 124 6.37 -1.70 16.07
CA THR A 124 6.80 -0.65 17.01
C THR A 124 5.81 0.51 17.03
N SER A 125 4.82 0.37 17.90
CA SER A 125 4.45 1.44 18.83
C SER A 125 4.20 0.76 20.16
#